data_AF-A0AAW4WJX4-F1
#
_entry.id   AF-A0AAW4WJX4-F1
#
_cell.length_a   1.000
_cell.length_b   1.000
_cell.length_c   1.000
_cell.angle_alpha   90.00
_cell.angle_beta   90.00
_cell.angle_gamma   90.00
#
_symmetry.space_group_name_H-M   'P 1'
#
loop_
_entity.id
_entity.type
_entity.pdbx_description
1 polymer ?
#
loop_
_entity_poly.entity_id
_entity_poly.type
_entity_poly.pdbx_seq_one_letter_code
_entity_poly.pdbx_strand_id
1 'polypeptide(L)'
;MTIEERVELYKSLYKECKALEPVANTLAKGYKQADPRKRLELIRELDTELAEVYMVRIPVITCGVRDDNYVHSTKEIFLADPELEAFLHQFRHHLQNEARELSRKYLLMEDDPKADYRIPYREANSMLYGEDDAVAWSRFLIENC
;
A
#
# COMPACT_ATOMS: atom_id res chain seq x y z
N MET A 1 0.61 17.55 -9.40
CA MET A 1 1.70 17.07 -8.52
C MET A 1 2.21 15.76 -9.11
N THR A 2 3.48 15.72 -9.51
CA THR A 2 4.13 14.50 -10.05
C THR A 2 4.24 13.43 -8.96
N ILE A 3 4.53 12.18 -9.35
CA ILE A 3 4.73 11.07 -8.40
C ILE A 3 5.86 11.41 -7.42
N GLU A 4 6.97 11.94 -7.92
CA GLU A 4 8.15 12.30 -7.11
C GLU A 4 7.82 13.41 -6.10
N GLU A 5 7.05 14.43 -6.49
CA GLU A 5 6.57 15.45 -5.57
C GLU A 5 5.67 14.86 -4.47
N ARG A 6 4.87 13.83 -4.79
CA ARG A 6 4.04 13.13 -3.79
C ARG A 6 4.87 12.32 -2.83
N VAL A 7 5.91 11.64 -3.31
CA VAL A 7 6.83 10.85 -2.47
C VAL A 7 7.52 11.75 -1.44
N GLU A 8 8.05 12.89 -1.87
CA GLU A 8 8.67 13.87 -0.95
C GLU A 8 7.66 14.44 0.05
N LEU A 9 6.42 14.67 -0.39
CA LEU A 9 5.34 15.07 0.51
C LEU A 9 5.06 13.98 1.55
N TYR A 10 5.01 12.71 1.17
CA TYR A 10 4.85 11.59 2.10
C TYR A 10 5.98 11.47 3.11
N LYS A 11 7.24 11.65 2.69
CA LYS A 11 8.39 11.71 3.60
C LYS A 11 8.23 12.82 4.65
N SER A 12 7.64 13.95 4.27
CA SER A 12 7.43 15.08 5.18
C SER A 12 6.29 14.86 6.17
N LEU A 13 5.21 14.19 5.73
CA LEU A 13 3.95 14.04 6.47
C LEU A 13 3.91 12.78 7.33
N TYR A 14 4.35 11.65 6.78
CA TYR A 14 4.21 10.34 7.40
C TYR A 14 5.57 9.80 7.87
N LYS A 15 6.27 10.60 8.67
CA LYS A 15 7.52 10.17 9.33
C LYS A 15 7.35 8.93 10.20
N GLU A 16 6.14 8.74 10.72
CA GLU A 16 5.72 7.58 11.52
C GLU A 16 4.61 6.80 10.79
N CYS A 17 4.76 6.59 9.47
CA CYS A 17 3.81 5.78 8.72
C CYS A 17 3.77 4.37 9.29
N LYS A 18 2.55 3.90 9.59
CA LYS A 18 2.26 2.56 10.12
C LYS A 18 2.86 1.42 9.31
N ALA A 19 3.00 1.59 7.99
CA ALA A 19 3.56 0.58 7.10
C ALA A 19 5.10 0.51 7.08
N LEU A 20 5.82 1.52 7.58
CA LEU A 20 7.29 1.53 7.53
C LEU A 20 7.90 0.40 8.33
N GLU A 21 7.44 0.18 9.57
CA GLU A 21 7.98 -0.88 10.43
C GLU A 21 7.74 -2.29 9.85
N PRO A 22 6.52 -2.68 9.43
CA PRO A 22 6.29 -3.98 8.77
C PRO A 22 7.13 -4.19 7.51
N VAL A 23 7.25 -3.15 6.66
CA VAL A 23 8.05 -3.23 5.43
C VAL A 23 9.55 -3.37 5.74
N ALA A 24 10.08 -2.57 6.67
CA ALA A 24 11.47 -2.66 7.10
C ALA A 24 11.79 -4.04 7.69
N ASN A 25 10.90 -4.59 8.52
CA ASN A 25 11.04 -5.94 9.07
C ASN A 25 11.06 -7.01 7.97
N THR A 26 10.18 -6.88 6.97
CA THR A 26 10.14 -7.79 5.81
C THR A 26 11.45 -7.74 5.02
N LEU A 27 12.01 -6.55 4.80
CA LEU A 27 13.31 -6.38 4.15
C LEU A 27 14.46 -6.97 4.97
N ALA A 28 14.45 -6.75 6.30
CA ALA A 28 15.45 -7.29 7.23
C ALA A 28 15.44 -8.82 7.30
N LYS A 29 14.29 -9.46 7.07
CA LYS A 29 14.15 -10.92 6.91
C LYS A 29 14.79 -11.47 5.62
N GLY A 30 15.43 -10.63 4.81
CA GLY A 30 16.20 -11.03 3.62
C GLY A 30 15.38 -11.13 2.34
N TYR A 31 14.26 -10.39 2.24
CA TYR A 31 13.36 -10.41 1.08
C TYR A 31 14.10 -10.24 -0.26
N LYS A 32 15.06 -9.30 -0.33
CA LYS A 32 15.81 -8.99 -1.55
C LYS A 32 16.60 -10.20 -2.07
N GLN A 33 17.12 -11.05 -1.18
CA GLN A 33 17.94 -12.23 -1.50
C GLN A 33 17.13 -13.54 -1.55
N ALA A 34 15.87 -13.51 -1.14
CA ALA A 34 15.00 -14.69 -1.08
C ALA A 34 14.64 -15.20 -2.48
N ASP A 35 14.47 -16.52 -2.60
CA ASP A 35 13.88 -17.15 -3.78
C ASP A 35 12.39 -16.81 -3.91
N PRO A 36 11.76 -16.99 -5.09
CA PRO A 36 10.37 -16.59 -5.31
C PRO A 36 9.37 -17.20 -4.32
N ARG A 37 9.57 -18.45 -3.89
CA ARG A 37 8.68 -19.08 -2.92
C ARG A 37 8.83 -18.43 -1.56
N LYS A 38 10.05 -18.18 -1.11
CA LYS A 38 10.28 -17.49 0.17
C LYS A 38 9.81 -16.03 0.14
N ARG A 39 9.91 -15.33 -1.00
CA ARG A 39 9.34 -13.99 -1.19
C ARG A 39 7.82 -13.98 -1.01
N LEU A 40 7.13 -14.96 -1.59
CA LEU A 40 5.68 -15.09 -1.42
C LEU A 40 5.29 -15.29 0.05
N GLU A 41 6.00 -16.15 0.78
CA GLU A 41 5.74 -16.34 2.22
C GLU A 41 5.94 -15.04 3.02
N LEU A 42 7.00 -14.28 2.71
CA LEU A 42 7.26 -12.98 3.34
C LEU A 42 6.19 -11.93 3.00
N ILE A 43 5.70 -11.91 1.75
CA ILE A 43 4.59 -11.03 1.36
C ILE A 43 3.30 -11.40 2.11
N ARG A 44 2.99 -12.70 2.28
CA ARG A 44 1.81 -13.13 3.03
C ARG A 44 1.88 -12.75 4.52
N GLU A 45 3.07 -12.82 5.10
CA GLU A 45 3.32 -12.35 6.46
C GLU A 45 3.12 -10.83 6.55
N LEU A 46 3.73 -10.07 5.64
CA LEU A 46 3.57 -8.62 5.53
C LEU A 46 2.10 -8.21 5.33
N ASP A 47 1.35 -8.93 4.51
CA ASP A 47 -0.08 -8.69 4.26
C ASP A 47 -0.91 -8.81 5.54
N THR A 48 -0.59 -9.80 6.37
CA THR A 48 -1.22 -9.99 7.67
C THR A 48 -0.86 -8.84 8.63
N GLU A 49 0.43 -8.48 8.71
CA GLU A 49 0.92 -7.38 9.56
C GLU A 49 0.29 -6.04 9.16
N LEU A 50 0.28 -5.70 7.86
CA LEU A 50 -0.31 -4.46 7.36
C LEU A 50 -1.82 -4.41 7.61
N ALA A 51 -2.53 -5.50 7.36
CA ALA A 51 -3.97 -5.55 7.60
C ALA A 51 -4.31 -5.35 9.08
N GLU A 52 -3.51 -5.92 9.99
CA GLU A 52 -3.66 -5.73 11.44
C GLU A 52 -3.43 -4.26 11.84
N VAL A 53 -2.32 -3.67 11.40
CA VAL A 53 -1.94 -2.30 11.77
C VAL A 53 -2.94 -1.27 11.24
N TYR A 54 -3.49 -1.48 10.04
CA TYR A 54 -4.53 -0.62 9.46
C TYR A 54 -5.96 -1.03 9.87
N MET A 55 -6.11 -2.08 10.67
CA MET A 55 -7.41 -2.64 11.10
C MET A 55 -8.37 -2.91 9.93
N VAL A 56 -7.83 -3.36 8.80
CA VAL A 56 -8.57 -3.69 7.58
C VAL A 56 -8.73 -5.20 7.40
N ARG A 57 -9.59 -5.59 6.45
CA ARG A 57 -9.70 -7.01 6.10
C ARG A 57 -8.43 -7.43 5.38
N ILE A 58 -7.83 -8.54 5.78
CA ILE A 58 -6.70 -9.15 5.04
C ILE A 58 -7.17 -9.49 3.61
N PRO A 59 -6.58 -8.89 2.56
CA PRO A 59 -6.90 -9.24 1.18
C PRO A 59 -6.41 -10.65 0.85
N VAL A 60 -7.00 -11.29 -0.16
CA VAL A 60 -6.50 -12.58 -0.65
C VAL A 60 -5.42 -12.32 -1.69
N ILE A 61 -4.27 -13.00 -1.59
CA ILE A 61 -3.18 -12.88 -2.57
C ILE A 61 -3.20 -14.07 -3.52
N THR A 62 -3.26 -13.76 -4.82
CA THR A 62 -3.13 -14.73 -5.91
C THR A 62 -1.94 -14.36 -6.78
N CYS A 63 -0.93 -15.23 -6.79
CA CYS A 63 0.32 -15.04 -7.54
C CYS A 63 0.40 -15.91 -8.80
N GLY A 64 1.25 -15.53 -9.75
CA GLY A 64 1.45 -16.26 -11.01
C GLY A 64 0.37 -15.95 -12.05
N VAL A 65 -0.26 -14.79 -11.94
CA VAL A 65 -1.20 -14.28 -12.94
C VAL A 65 -0.47 -13.51 -14.05
N ARG A 66 -1.22 -12.99 -15.02
CA ARG A 66 -0.62 -12.29 -16.15
C ARG A 66 -0.10 -10.90 -15.80
N ASP A 67 -0.84 -10.17 -14.97
CA ASP A 67 -0.62 -8.75 -14.67
C ASP A 67 -1.00 -8.46 -13.21
N ASP A 68 -0.40 -7.42 -12.62
CA ASP A 68 -0.72 -6.99 -11.25
C ASP A 68 -2.02 -6.18 -11.24
N ASN A 69 -2.92 -6.51 -10.32
CA ASN A 69 -4.19 -5.79 -10.21
C ASN A 69 -4.86 -6.00 -8.84
N TYR A 70 -5.78 -5.11 -8.48
CA TYR A 70 -6.63 -5.23 -7.31
C TYR A 70 -8.10 -5.34 -7.71
N VAL A 71 -8.75 -6.44 -7.29
CA VAL A 71 -10.17 -6.66 -7.52
C VAL A 71 -10.97 -6.25 -6.29
N HIS A 72 -11.60 -5.08 -6.39
CA HIS A 72 -12.43 -4.52 -5.33
C HIS A 72 -13.52 -5.47 -4.82
N SER A 73 -14.25 -6.14 -5.72
CA SER A 73 -15.42 -6.95 -5.38
C SER A 73 -15.07 -8.17 -4.51
N THR A 74 -13.92 -8.80 -4.78
CA THR A 74 -13.43 -9.97 -4.04
C THR A 74 -12.38 -9.63 -2.99
N LYS A 75 -11.87 -8.39 -2.99
CA LYS A 75 -10.74 -7.93 -2.16
C LYS A 75 -9.50 -8.80 -2.39
N GLU A 76 -9.24 -9.09 -3.66
CA GLU A 76 -8.14 -9.95 -4.11
C GLU A 76 -7.04 -9.09 -4.74
N ILE A 77 -5.80 -9.37 -4.34
CA ILE A 77 -4.59 -8.81 -4.91
C ILE A 77 -3.99 -9.86 -5.84
N PHE A 78 -3.89 -9.48 -7.11
CA PHE A 78 -3.22 -10.25 -8.14
C PHE A 78 -1.78 -9.77 -8.30
N LEU A 79 -0.86 -10.72 -8.34
CA LEU A 79 0.55 -10.49 -8.57
C LEU A 79 1.07 -11.42 -9.69
N ALA A 80 1.70 -10.86 -10.71
CA ALA A 80 2.38 -11.62 -11.74
C ALA A 80 3.54 -12.41 -11.12
N ASP A 81 4.40 -11.69 -10.40
CA ASP A 81 5.50 -12.23 -9.61
C ASP A 81 5.37 -11.77 -8.16
N PRO A 82 5.93 -12.51 -7.18
CA PRO A 82 5.95 -12.09 -5.78
C PRO A 82 6.95 -10.93 -5.62
N GLU A 83 6.55 -9.75 -6.05
CA GLU A 83 7.29 -8.49 -5.98
C GLU A 83 6.70 -7.55 -4.92
N LEU A 84 7.59 -6.91 -4.16
CA LEU A 84 7.19 -6.11 -2.99
C LEU A 84 6.53 -4.80 -3.43
N GLU A 85 7.07 -4.14 -4.45
CA GLU A 85 6.53 -2.89 -4.96
C GLU A 85 5.12 -3.08 -5.53
N ALA A 86 4.93 -4.11 -6.34
CA ALA A 86 3.64 -4.50 -6.88
C ALA A 86 2.63 -4.81 -5.76
N PHE A 87 3.04 -5.61 -4.76
CA PHE A 87 2.19 -5.89 -3.61
C PHE A 87 1.79 -4.62 -2.86
N LEU A 88 2.73 -3.74 -2.52
CA LEU A 88 2.45 -2.50 -1.79
C LEU A 88 1.55 -1.56 -2.59
N HIS A 89 1.75 -1.48 -3.90
CA HIS A 89 0.89 -0.73 -4.81
C HIS A 89 -0.55 -1.25 -4.74
N GLN A 90 -0.77 -2.56 -4.89
CA GLN A 90 -2.11 -3.15 -4.82
C GLN A 90 -2.72 -3.08 -3.42
N PHE A 91 -1.91 -3.21 -2.37
CA PHE A 91 -2.37 -3.05 -0.99
C PHE A 91 -2.84 -1.63 -0.71
N ARG A 92 -2.19 -0.61 -1.29
CA ARG A 92 -2.68 0.77 -1.16
C ARG A 92 -4.04 0.96 -1.84
N HIS A 93 -4.31 0.30 -2.96
CA HIS A 93 -5.66 0.28 -3.53
C HIS A 93 -6.68 -0.42 -2.62
N HIS A 94 -6.27 -1.47 -1.91
CA HIS A 94 -7.10 -2.10 -0.90
C HIS A 94 -7.47 -1.09 0.21
N LEU A 95 -6.49 -0.37 0.77
CA LEU A 95 -6.75 0.69 1.77
C LEU A 95 -7.64 1.81 1.22
N GLN A 96 -7.39 2.26 -0.01
CA GLN A 96 -8.20 3.29 -0.67
C GLN A 96 -9.65 2.85 -0.78
N ASN A 97 -9.88 1.57 -1.05
CA ASN A 97 -11.21 1.01 -1.12
C ASN A 97 -11.89 0.92 0.26
N GLU A 98 -11.19 0.45 1.29
CA GLU A 98 -11.72 0.39 2.66
C GLU A 98 -12.04 1.80 3.20
N ALA A 99 -11.28 2.82 2.82
CA ALA A 99 -11.50 4.21 3.20
C ALA A 99 -12.72 4.87 2.55
N ARG A 100 -13.35 4.23 1.55
CA ARG A 100 -14.62 4.71 0.95
C ARG A 100 -15.79 4.57 1.93
N GLU A 101 -15.67 3.70 2.92
CA GLU A 101 -16.64 3.62 4.01
C GLU A 101 -16.52 4.88 4.90
N LEU A 102 -17.65 5.53 5.19
CA LEU A 102 -17.70 6.76 6.00
C LEU A 102 -17.05 6.61 7.38
N SER A 103 -17.11 5.40 7.96
CA SER A 103 -16.48 5.04 9.23
C SER A 103 -14.94 5.07 9.17
N ARG A 104 -14.35 5.00 7.97
CA ARG A 104 -12.91 4.85 7.71
C ARG A 104 -12.30 6.03 6.95
N LYS A 105 -12.98 7.18 6.95
CA LYS A 105 -12.58 8.37 6.19
C LYS A 105 -11.17 8.91 6.47
N TYR A 106 -10.55 8.55 7.60
CA TYR A 106 -9.18 8.96 7.98
C TYR A 106 -8.13 7.86 7.83
N LEU A 107 -8.50 6.68 7.32
CA LEU A 107 -7.60 5.53 7.22
C LEU A 107 -6.31 5.84 6.43
N LEU A 108 -6.45 6.55 5.31
CA LEU A 108 -5.33 6.92 4.43
C LEU A 108 -4.48 8.07 4.98
N MET A 109 -4.95 8.69 6.07
CA MET A 109 -4.33 9.78 6.82
C MET A 109 -3.73 9.28 8.14
N GLU A 110 -3.51 7.98 8.27
CA GLU A 110 -2.99 7.37 9.50
C GLU A 110 -3.85 7.70 10.73
N ASP A 111 -5.16 7.90 10.52
CA ASP A 111 -6.14 8.34 11.51
C ASP A 111 -5.89 9.71 12.14
N ASP A 112 -5.01 10.54 11.56
CA ASP A 112 -4.82 11.93 11.99
C ASP A 112 -5.84 12.87 11.33
N PRO A 113 -6.82 13.43 12.08
CA PRO A 113 -7.79 14.36 11.51
C PRO A 113 -7.19 15.72 11.14
N LYS A 114 -5.95 16.01 11.58
CA LYS A 114 -5.20 17.23 11.25
C LYS A 114 -4.34 17.06 10.01
N ALA A 115 -4.07 15.82 9.59
CA ALA A 115 -3.53 15.57 8.27
C ALA A 115 -4.53 16.12 7.25
N ASP A 116 -4.04 17.06 6.45
CA ASP A 116 -4.86 17.89 5.58
C ASP A 116 -5.66 17.03 4.58
N TYR A 117 -6.98 17.16 4.60
CA TYR A 117 -7.93 16.53 3.65
C TYR A 117 -7.62 16.80 2.16
N ARG A 118 -6.65 17.69 1.88
CA ARG A 118 -6.16 18.08 0.55
C ARG A 118 -4.93 17.29 0.07
N ILE A 119 -4.34 16.44 0.91
CA ILE A 119 -3.23 15.54 0.54
C ILE A 119 -3.83 14.20 0.08
N PRO A 120 -3.91 13.77 -1.20
CA PRO A 120 -3.99 14.41 -2.50
C PRO A 120 -5.34 14.06 -3.19
N TYR A 121 -6.49 14.33 -2.56
CA TYR A 121 -7.81 13.94 -3.07
C TYR A 121 -8.53 14.99 -3.93
N ARG A 122 -7.92 16.14 -4.21
CA ARG A 122 -8.61 17.23 -4.93
C ARG A 122 -9.06 16.82 -6.35
N GLU A 123 -8.39 15.85 -6.97
CA GLU A 123 -8.63 15.43 -8.37
C GLU A 123 -9.09 13.97 -8.54
N ALA A 124 -9.20 13.21 -7.44
CA ALA A 124 -9.71 11.82 -7.49
C ALA A 124 -11.20 11.75 -7.86
N ASN A 125 -11.91 12.88 -7.86
CA ASN A 125 -13.33 12.96 -8.19
C ASN A 125 -13.61 12.94 -9.70
N SER A 126 -12.64 13.10 -10.59
CA SER A 126 -12.93 13.22 -12.01
C SER A 126 -12.48 12.06 -12.89
N MET A 127 -11.21 11.57 -12.91
CA MET A 127 -10.84 10.57 -13.96
C MET A 127 -9.73 9.55 -13.69
N LEU A 128 -9.09 9.45 -12.51
CA LEU A 128 -8.09 8.39 -12.22
C LEU A 128 -8.22 7.88 -10.77
N TYR A 129 -8.49 6.59 -10.61
CA TYR A 129 -8.67 5.90 -9.34
C TYR A 129 -7.36 5.83 -8.53
N GLY A 130 -6.96 6.89 -7.80
CA GLY A 130 -5.91 6.79 -6.78
C GLY A 130 -4.57 6.17 -7.21
N GLU A 131 -4.30 6.03 -8.49
CA GLU A 131 -3.16 5.26 -9.03
C GLU A 131 -1.84 5.94 -8.68
N ASP A 132 -1.72 7.23 -9.03
CA ASP A 132 -0.57 8.05 -8.65
C ASP A 132 -0.34 8.09 -7.12
N ASP A 133 -1.41 7.97 -6.33
CA ASP A 133 -1.32 7.89 -4.86
C ASP A 133 -0.73 6.55 -4.42
N ALA A 134 -1.19 5.47 -5.04
CA ALA A 134 -0.77 4.12 -4.73
C ALA A 134 0.68 3.86 -5.15
N VAL A 135 1.07 4.35 -6.32
CA VAL A 135 2.47 4.33 -6.81
C VAL A 135 3.37 5.20 -5.94
N ALA A 136 2.94 6.41 -5.56
CA ALA A 136 3.73 7.27 -4.68
C ALA A 136 3.92 6.65 -3.29
N TRP A 137 2.89 6.01 -2.75
CA TRP A 137 2.96 5.38 -1.43
C TRP A 137 3.89 4.16 -1.42
N SER A 138 3.81 3.29 -2.43
CA SER A 138 4.71 2.12 -2.52
C SER A 138 6.18 2.54 -2.65
N ARG A 139 6.48 3.52 -3.51
CA ARG A 139 7.83 4.09 -3.65
C ARG A 139 8.32 4.74 -2.37
N PHE A 140 7.47 5.53 -1.71
CA PHE A 140 7.79 6.12 -0.41
C PHE A 140 8.23 5.05 0.60
N LEU A 141 7.50 3.95 0.74
CA LEU A 141 7.87 2.90 1.69
C LEU A 141 9.19 2.24 1.35
N ILE A 142 9.43 1.93 0.07
CA ILE A 142 10.67 1.28 -0.39
C ILE A 142 11.88 2.20 -0.22
N GLU A 143 11.73 3.50 -0.45
CA GLU A 143 12.82 4.47 -0.31
C GLU A 143 13.19 4.79 1.14
N ASN A 144 12.28 4.56 2.09
CA ASN A 144 12.46 4.90 3.50
C ASN A 144 12.72 3.68 4.40
N CYS A 145 12.83 2.47 3.84
CA CYS A 145 13.18 1.22 4.53
C CYS A 145 14.48 0.61 4.00
#